data_AF-A0A1H1G9Y3-F1
#
_entry.id   AF-A0A1H1G9Y3-F1
#
_cell.length_a   1.000
_cell.length_b   1.000
_cell.length_c   1.000
_cell.angle_alpha   90.00
_cell.angle_beta   90.00
_cell.angle_gamma   90.00
#
_symmetry.space_group_name_H-M   'P 1'
#
loop_
_entity.id
_entity.type
_entity.pdbx_description
1 polymer ?
#
loop_
_entity_poly.entity_id
_entity_poly.type
_entity_poly.pdbx_seq_one_letter_code
_entity_poly.pdbx_strand_id
1 'polypeptide(L)'
;MGDDIDSHASTETVRPGTTLSAFLGAAEPHVGSIGWSWLARVDDVYAAVWSIDHGVQLLVDDYPITRGTAPRNLYWVYWQQIDPAWLHHKLSGGAPVNFKRLHDEYKPIGLEKQEREERQRERDIDERCVSANCMRAIENLGADIELHNDRLLRFDLLGLRWTFKRNDSMFDIYVGDDSPASIRPLPLAERWLLTAVATRSTPCWDLFSLAPAESTFEWRAMSPTLGRPARWEARKDYAVAQLEGDDAVACFRFAEGRTLEQIIDAFVRGE
;
A
#
# COMPACT_ATOMS: atom_id res chain seq x y z
N MET A 1 -3.98 -9.17 7.82
CA MET A 1 -5.29 -9.05 8.51
C MET A 1 -5.33 -10.16 9.55
N GLY A 2 -5.42 -9.76 10.82
CA GLY A 2 -5.11 -10.60 11.98
C GLY A 2 -3.86 -10.07 12.70
N ASP A 3 -3.89 -8.81 13.13
CA ASP A 3 -3.04 -8.41 14.25
C ASP A 3 -3.67 -9.05 15.48
N ASP A 4 -2.93 -9.95 16.12
CA ASP A 4 -3.19 -10.35 17.49
C ASP A 4 -3.14 -9.07 18.34
N ILE A 5 -4.32 -8.54 18.68
CA ILE A 5 -4.49 -7.41 19.60
C ILE A 5 -4.21 -7.97 20.99
N ASP A 6 -2.94 -8.23 21.30
CA ASP A 6 -2.50 -8.21 22.69
C ASP A 6 -2.67 -6.76 23.17
N SER A 7 -3.53 -6.58 24.16
CA SER A 7 -3.72 -5.31 24.82
C SER A 7 -2.38 -4.84 25.42
N HIS A 8 -1.72 -3.88 24.76
CA HIS A 8 -0.53 -3.17 25.27
C HIS A 8 -0.83 -2.28 26.50
N ALA A 9 -1.73 -2.71 27.38
CA ALA A 9 -2.06 -1.99 28.60
C ALA A 9 -0.86 -2.08 29.55
N SER A 10 -0.15 -0.96 29.71
CA SER A 10 0.89 -0.79 30.71
C SER A 10 0.40 0.14 31.81
N THR A 11 1.04 0.07 32.98
CA THR A 11 0.91 1.09 34.02
C THR A 11 2.22 1.83 34.11
N GLU A 12 2.16 3.15 33.98
CA GLU A 12 3.35 3.99 34.09
C GLU A 12 3.32 4.81 35.37
N THR A 13 4.49 4.91 36.00
CA THR A 13 4.68 5.78 37.17
C THR A 13 5.36 7.05 36.74
N VAL A 14 4.65 8.17 36.83
CA VAL A 14 5.16 9.49 36.48
C VAL A 14 5.60 10.25 37.73
N ARG A 15 6.75 10.93 37.65
CA ARG A 15 7.21 11.80 38.73
C ARG A 15 6.34 13.06 38.79
N PRO A 16 5.92 13.52 39.98
CA PRO A 16 5.25 14.82 40.11
C PRO A 16 6.10 15.95 39.53
N GLY A 17 5.48 16.84 38.77
CA GLY A 17 6.12 17.97 38.08
C GLY A 17 6.55 17.68 36.64
N THR A 18 6.51 16.41 36.18
CA THR A 18 6.67 16.10 34.75
C THR A 18 5.54 16.74 33.96
N THR A 19 5.85 17.40 32.84
CA THR A 19 4.84 18.01 31.96
C THR A 19 4.01 16.95 31.24
N LEU A 20 2.79 17.29 30.83
CA LEU A 20 1.95 16.39 30.04
C LEU A 20 2.66 16.02 28.73
N SER A 21 3.29 16.98 28.05
CA SER A 21 4.07 16.72 26.83
C SER A 21 5.17 15.67 27.04
N ALA A 22 5.94 15.77 28.12
CA ALA A 22 7.02 14.83 28.42
C ALA A 22 6.49 13.44 28.80
N PHE A 23 5.37 13.38 29.53
CA PHE A 23 4.70 12.12 29.84
C PHE A 23 4.19 11.43 28.57
N LEU A 24 3.49 12.16 27.69
CA LEU A 24 3.00 11.61 26.44
C LEU A 24 4.15 11.16 25.51
N GLY A 25 5.26 11.86 25.50
CA GLY A 25 6.44 11.47 24.70
C GLY A 25 7.10 10.21 25.24
N ALA A 26 7.11 10.00 26.55
CA ALA A 26 7.61 8.76 27.14
C ALA A 26 6.66 7.58 26.91
N ALA A 27 5.37 7.84 26.90
CA ALA A 27 4.31 6.84 26.69
C ALA A 27 3.92 6.67 25.22
N GLU A 28 4.76 7.07 24.26
CA GLU A 28 4.46 7.07 22.84
C GLU A 28 4.12 5.67 22.28
N PRO A 29 3.33 5.56 21.19
CA PRO A 29 3.10 4.27 20.57
C PRO A 29 4.42 3.79 19.94
N HIS A 30 4.86 2.58 20.29
CA HIS A 30 6.12 1.99 19.82
C HIS A 30 6.01 1.56 18.34
N VAL A 31 5.87 2.53 17.44
CA VAL A 31 5.59 2.33 16.02
C VAL A 31 6.70 2.98 15.20
N GLY A 32 7.37 2.19 14.36
CA GLY A 32 8.52 2.63 13.56
C GLY A 32 8.18 3.20 12.18
N SER A 33 6.93 3.59 11.92
CA SER A 33 6.47 4.01 10.58
C SER A 33 6.28 5.52 10.48
N ILE A 34 6.95 6.13 9.50
CA ILE A 34 6.89 7.55 9.13
C ILE A 34 5.55 7.90 8.45
N GLY A 35 5.06 9.13 8.67
CA GLY A 35 3.84 9.66 8.05
C GLY A 35 2.53 9.16 8.66
N TRP A 36 2.61 8.42 9.77
CA TRP A 36 1.45 7.90 10.49
C TRP A 36 1.10 8.85 11.64
N SER A 37 -0.17 9.17 11.77
CA SER A 37 -0.66 10.03 12.86
C SER A 37 -1.42 9.22 13.92
N TRP A 38 -1.20 9.61 15.17
CA TRP A 38 -1.86 9.06 16.34
C TRP A 38 -2.43 10.20 17.18
N LEU A 39 -3.62 10.01 17.76
CA LEU A 39 -4.16 10.94 18.75
C LEU A 39 -4.01 10.37 20.15
N ALA A 40 -3.46 11.17 21.06
CA ALA A 40 -3.48 10.88 22.49
C ALA A 40 -4.85 11.24 23.05
N ARG A 41 -5.59 10.23 23.55
CA ARG A 41 -6.80 10.43 24.33
C ARG A 41 -6.50 10.21 25.81
N VAL A 42 -6.49 11.30 26.58
CA VAL A 42 -6.23 11.36 28.02
C VAL A 42 -7.53 11.63 28.75
N ASP A 43 -7.98 10.70 29.60
CA ASP A 43 -9.21 10.84 30.39
C ASP A 43 -10.41 11.37 29.56
N ASP A 44 -10.61 10.73 28.41
CA ASP A 44 -11.63 11.03 27.38
C ASP A 44 -11.41 12.30 26.54
N VAL A 45 -10.38 13.11 26.82
CA VAL A 45 -10.01 14.31 26.06
C VAL A 45 -8.90 14.01 25.06
N TYR A 46 -9.02 14.49 23.83
CA TYR A 46 -7.93 14.44 22.85
C TYR A 46 -6.90 15.52 23.18
N ALA A 47 -5.76 15.10 23.73
CA ALA A 47 -4.76 15.99 24.31
C ALA A 47 -3.60 16.29 23.35
N ALA A 48 -3.31 15.43 22.38
CA ALA A 48 -2.20 15.62 21.46
C ALA A 48 -2.38 14.86 20.14
N VAL A 49 -1.67 15.33 19.12
CA VAL A 49 -1.28 14.54 17.94
C VAL A 49 0.16 14.06 18.15
N TRP A 50 0.45 12.82 17.80
CA TRP A 50 1.81 12.28 17.77
C TRP A 50 2.10 11.65 16.41
N SER A 51 3.35 11.77 15.98
CA SER A 51 3.95 11.03 14.89
C SER A 51 5.45 10.92 15.12
N ILE A 52 6.10 9.93 14.50
CA ILE A 52 7.56 9.81 14.56
C ILE A 52 8.27 11.06 13.99
N ASP A 53 7.64 11.73 13.03
CA ASP A 53 8.20 12.89 12.32
C ASP A 53 8.21 14.17 13.16
N HIS A 54 7.25 14.30 14.08
CA HIS A 54 7.00 15.54 14.82
C HIS A 54 7.00 15.39 16.35
N GLY A 55 7.08 14.16 16.87
CA GLY A 55 6.87 13.88 18.29
C GLY A 55 5.48 14.30 18.76
N VAL A 56 5.36 14.66 20.04
CA VAL A 56 4.09 15.11 20.66
C VAL A 56 3.81 16.57 20.29
N GLN A 57 2.64 16.82 19.71
CA GLN A 57 2.09 18.15 19.47
C GLN A 57 0.78 18.31 20.25
N LEU A 58 0.80 19.10 21.31
CA LEU A 58 -0.34 19.26 22.22
C LEU A 58 -1.51 20.02 21.54
N LEU A 59 -2.72 19.60 21.89
CA LEU A 59 -4.00 20.23 21.55
C LEU A 59 -4.63 20.96 22.75
N VAL A 60 -4.05 20.76 23.94
CA VAL A 60 -4.40 21.39 25.20
C VAL A 60 -3.18 22.13 25.74
N ASP A 61 -3.38 23.02 26.72
CA ASP A 61 -2.26 23.66 27.40
C ASP A 61 -1.36 22.61 28.06
N ASP A 62 -0.04 22.80 27.98
CA ASP A 62 0.89 21.95 28.70
C ASP A 62 0.85 22.31 30.19
N TYR A 63 0.82 21.28 31.05
CA TYR A 63 0.76 21.48 32.49
C TYR A 63 1.60 20.43 33.23
N PRO A 64 2.13 20.77 34.41
CA PRO A 64 2.82 19.82 35.26
C PRO A 64 1.83 18.83 35.86
N ILE A 65 2.12 17.53 35.70
CA ILE A 65 1.35 16.46 36.31
C ILE A 65 1.59 16.46 37.82
N THR A 66 0.50 16.55 38.56
CA THR A 66 0.46 16.43 40.02
C THR A 66 -0.43 15.26 40.41
N ARG A 67 -0.43 14.90 41.71
CA ARG A 67 -1.26 13.79 42.21
C ARG A 67 -2.76 13.95 41.92
N GLY A 68 -3.23 15.20 41.78
CA GLY A 68 -4.64 15.51 41.47
C GLY A 68 -4.94 15.66 39.98
N THR A 69 -3.92 15.76 39.12
CA THR A 69 -4.05 15.99 37.67
C THR A 69 -3.42 14.87 36.84
N ALA A 70 -2.95 13.81 37.50
CA ALA A 70 -2.38 12.65 36.85
C ALA A 70 -3.42 11.95 35.96
N PRO A 71 -3.10 11.72 34.66
CA PRO A 71 -3.94 10.92 33.77
C PRO A 71 -4.29 9.57 34.39
N ARG A 72 -5.57 9.19 34.34
CA ARG A 72 -5.99 7.84 34.75
C ARG A 72 -5.92 6.86 33.60
N ASN A 73 -6.28 7.31 32.40
CA ASN A 73 -6.22 6.52 31.19
C ASN A 73 -5.59 7.32 30.05
N LEU A 74 -4.72 6.66 29.29
CA LEU A 74 -4.16 7.15 28.05
C LEU A 74 -4.39 6.10 26.95
N TYR A 75 -4.94 6.54 25.82
CA TYR A 75 -5.08 5.72 24.63
C TYR A 75 -4.45 6.43 23.44
N TRP A 76 -3.65 5.69 22.66
CA TRP A 76 -3.23 6.12 21.33
C TRP A 76 -4.19 5.58 20.30
N VAL A 77 -4.92 6.49 19.66
CA VAL A 77 -5.85 6.14 18.59
C VAL A 77 -5.14 6.33 17.27
N TYR A 78 -5.06 5.28 16.45
CA TYR A 78 -4.47 5.36 15.12
C TYR A 78 -5.37 6.14 14.17
N TRP A 79 -4.81 7.15 13.48
CA TRP A 79 -5.53 8.02 12.54
C TRP A 79 -5.06 7.84 11.08
N GLN A 80 -4.53 6.65 10.77
CA GLN A 80 -4.09 6.28 9.42
C GLN A 80 -2.99 7.21 8.88
N GLN A 81 -2.91 7.34 7.56
CA GLN A 81 -1.90 8.13 6.84
C GLN A 81 -2.33 9.60 6.67
N ILE A 82 -3.09 10.15 7.64
CA ILE A 82 -3.36 11.58 7.67
C ILE A 82 -2.09 12.29 8.12
N ASP A 83 -1.68 13.33 7.38
CA ASP A 83 -0.51 14.12 7.71
C ASP A 83 -0.65 14.73 9.12
N PRO A 84 0.31 14.46 10.02
CA PRO A 84 0.20 14.84 11.43
C PRO A 84 0.17 16.35 11.64
N ALA A 85 0.93 17.12 10.84
CA ALA A 85 0.94 18.57 10.94
C ALA A 85 -0.40 19.17 10.47
N TRP A 86 -0.98 18.65 9.38
CA TRP A 86 -2.32 19.02 8.94
C TRP A 86 -3.39 18.70 9.99
N LEU A 87 -3.32 17.50 10.58
CA LEU A 87 -4.27 17.07 11.62
C LEU A 87 -4.17 17.96 12.86
N HIS A 88 -2.95 18.24 13.33
CA HIS A 88 -2.72 19.14 14.46
C HIS A 88 -3.27 20.54 14.19
N HIS A 89 -3.01 21.10 13.01
CA HIS A 89 -3.52 22.41 12.62
C HIS A 89 -5.05 22.47 12.65
N LYS A 90 -5.73 21.43 12.13
CA LYS A 90 -7.20 21.37 12.13
C LYS A 90 -7.78 21.28 13.55
N LEU A 91 -7.23 20.39 14.38
CA LEU A 91 -7.75 20.16 15.72
C LEU A 91 -7.44 21.32 16.68
N SER A 92 -6.25 21.91 16.61
CA SER A 92 -5.90 23.11 17.39
C SER A 92 -6.72 24.33 16.96
N GLY A 93 -7.17 24.37 15.70
CA GLY A 93 -8.16 25.34 15.19
C GLY A 93 -9.61 25.10 15.64
N GLY A 94 -9.87 24.08 16.48
CA GLY A 94 -11.20 23.79 17.02
C GLY A 94 -12.07 22.88 16.16
N ALA A 95 -11.51 22.22 15.13
CA ALA A 95 -12.27 21.23 14.38
C ALA A 95 -12.70 20.06 15.28
N PRO A 96 -13.93 19.52 15.12
CA PRO A 96 -14.38 18.38 15.91
C PRO A 96 -13.57 17.13 15.57
N VAL A 97 -13.25 16.34 16.59
CA VAL A 97 -12.53 15.07 16.44
C VAL A 97 -13.47 14.02 15.84
N ASN A 98 -13.58 14.03 14.51
CA ASN A 98 -14.37 13.10 13.73
C ASN A 98 -13.50 12.49 12.64
N PHE A 99 -13.13 11.22 12.83
CA PHE A 99 -12.23 10.51 11.92
C PHE A 99 -12.70 10.54 10.48
N LYS A 100 -13.95 10.11 10.22
CA LYS A 100 -14.49 10.02 8.86
C LYS A 100 -14.44 11.37 8.15
N ARG A 101 -14.90 12.43 8.81
CA ARG A 101 -14.93 13.77 8.22
C ARG A 101 -13.53 14.29 7.89
N LEU A 102 -12.59 14.19 8.85
CA LEU A 102 -11.23 14.71 8.67
C LEU A 102 -10.45 13.87 7.66
N HIS A 103 -10.66 12.56 7.63
CA HIS A 103 -10.11 11.67 6.62
C HIS A 103 -10.64 12.05 5.22
N ASP A 104 -11.95 12.23 5.06
CA ASP A 104 -12.56 12.60 3.78
C ASP A 104 -12.09 13.98 3.30
N GLU A 105 -11.87 14.92 4.22
CA GLU A 105 -11.32 16.26 3.93
C GLU A 105 -9.83 16.20 3.54
N TYR A 106 -9.04 15.35 4.22
CA TYR A 106 -7.61 15.22 3.95
C TYR A 106 -7.33 14.40 2.69
N LYS A 107 -8.15 13.39 2.38
CA LYS A 107 -7.95 12.46 1.26
C LYS A 107 -7.52 13.14 -0.05
N PRO A 108 -8.21 14.17 -0.58
CA PRO A 108 -7.77 14.83 -1.81
C PRO A 108 -6.39 15.50 -1.69
N ILE A 109 -6.06 16.08 -0.53
CA ILE A 109 -4.77 16.72 -0.26
C ILE A 109 -3.65 15.67 -0.22
N GLY A 110 -3.90 14.55 0.47
CA GLY A 110 -2.97 13.43 0.53
C GLY A 110 -2.69 12.84 -0.85
N LEU A 111 -3.73 12.67 -1.68
CA LEU A 111 -3.58 12.20 -3.06
C LEU A 111 -2.75 13.17 -3.92
N GLU A 112 -2.97 14.48 -3.80
CA GLU A 112 -2.19 15.48 -4.53
C GLU A 112 -0.72 15.52 -4.09
N LYS A 113 -0.48 15.43 -2.77
CA LYS A 113 0.89 15.36 -2.22
C LYS A 113 1.60 14.10 -2.70
N GLN A 114 0.93 12.96 -2.64
CA GLN A 114 1.48 11.69 -3.14
C GLN A 114 1.82 11.79 -4.63
N GLU A 115 0.91 12.26 -5.48
CA GLU A 115 1.17 12.42 -6.92
C GLU A 115 2.40 13.32 -7.17
N ARG A 116 2.52 14.43 -6.45
CA ARG A 116 3.66 15.34 -6.56
C ARG A 116 4.98 14.66 -6.19
N GLU A 117 4.98 13.86 -5.12
CA GLU A 117 6.14 13.08 -4.69
C GLU A 117 6.52 12.03 -5.74
N GLU A 118 5.55 11.29 -6.30
CA GLU A 118 5.82 10.32 -7.36
C GLU A 118 6.42 10.98 -8.61
N ARG A 119 5.91 12.16 -8.97
CA ARG A 119 6.42 12.98 -10.09
C ARG A 119 7.80 13.54 -9.83
N GLN A 120 8.09 13.89 -8.59
CA GLN A 120 9.44 14.30 -8.20
C GLN A 120 10.40 13.13 -8.30
N ARG A 121 10.02 11.94 -7.82
CA ARG A 121 10.84 10.72 -7.94
C ARG A 121 11.12 10.35 -9.39
N GLU A 122 10.12 10.44 -10.27
CA GLU A 122 10.29 10.19 -11.72
C GLU A 122 11.38 11.09 -12.34
N ARG A 123 11.51 12.33 -11.86
CA ARG A 123 12.53 13.30 -12.32
C ARG A 123 13.89 13.10 -11.67
N ASP A 124 13.93 12.76 -10.38
CA ASP A 124 15.16 12.80 -9.58
C ASP A 124 15.87 11.46 -9.48
N ILE A 125 15.16 10.35 -9.72
CA ILE A 125 15.67 8.98 -9.57
C ILE A 125 15.65 8.32 -10.94
N ASP A 126 16.80 7.81 -11.38
CA ASP A 126 16.96 7.20 -12.70
C ASP A 126 16.48 5.74 -12.74
N GLU A 127 16.45 5.06 -11.59
CA GLU A 127 15.95 3.69 -11.49
C GLU A 127 14.47 3.58 -11.89
N ARG A 128 14.10 2.41 -12.42
CA ARG A 128 12.77 2.12 -12.93
C ARG A 128 12.24 0.81 -12.35
N CYS A 129 10.95 0.79 -11.98
CA CYS A 129 10.34 -0.36 -11.30
C CYS A 129 10.10 -1.57 -12.21
N VAL A 130 10.24 -1.39 -13.53
CA VAL A 130 10.20 -2.44 -14.55
C VAL A 130 11.39 -2.27 -15.48
N SER A 131 11.83 -3.38 -16.05
CA SER A 131 12.88 -3.46 -17.05
C SER A 131 12.50 -2.76 -18.36
N ALA A 132 13.51 -2.29 -19.09
CA ALA A 132 13.32 -1.66 -20.41
C ALA A 132 12.67 -2.60 -21.45
N ASN A 133 12.86 -3.93 -21.32
CA ASN A 133 12.22 -4.90 -22.20
C ASN A 133 10.70 -4.96 -21.94
N CYS A 134 10.30 -5.01 -20.67
CA CYS A 134 8.89 -5.01 -20.28
C CYS A 134 8.22 -3.69 -20.71
N MET A 135 8.89 -2.57 -20.45
CA MET A 135 8.41 -1.23 -20.81
C MET A 135 8.12 -1.10 -22.31
N ARG A 136 9.10 -1.42 -23.16
CA ARG A 136 8.91 -1.37 -24.63
C ARG A 136 7.81 -2.29 -25.12
N ALA A 137 7.65 -3.46 -24.49
CA ALA A 137 6.58 -4.39 -24.87
C ALA A 137 5.19 -3.81 -24.53
N ILE A 138 5.05 -3.18 -23.37
CA ILE A 138 3.81 -2.49 -22.96
C ILE A 138 3.50 -1.31 -23.90
N GLU A 139 4.50 -0.51 -24.27
CA GLU A 139 4.35 0.59 -25.25
C GLU A 139 3.94 0.08 -26.63
N ASN A 140 4.55 -1.01 -27.10
CA ASN A 140 4.21 -1.63 -28.40
C ASN A 140 2.78 -2.20 -28.44
N LEU A 141 2.21 -2.53 -27.28
CA LEU A 141 0.79 -2.92 -27.15
C LEU A 141 -0.16 -1.71 -27.15
N GLY A 142 0.37 -0.49 -27.28
CA GLY A 142 -0.40 0.74 -27.38
C GLY A 142 -0.73 1.40 -26.05
N ALA A 143 0.02 1.08 -24.99
CA ALA A 143 -0.15 1.73 -23.69
C ALA A 143 0.32 3.20 -23.72
N ASP A 144 -0.48 4.10 -23.14
CA ASP A 144 -0.11 5.49 -22.89
C ASP A 144 0.49 5.62 -21.49
N ILE A 145 1.79 5.91 -21.41
CA ILE A 145 2.54 5.87 -20.16
C ILE A 145 2.40 7.20 -19.45
N GLU A 146 1.67 7.19 -18.34
CA GLU A 146 1.48 8.39 -17.54
C GLU A 146 2.68 8.67 -16.63
N LEU A 147 3.18 7.64 -15.95
CA LEU A 147 4.16 7.78 -14.88
C LEU A 147 5.01 6.51 -14.77
N HIS A 148 6.34 6.68 -14.68
CA HIS A 148 7.26 5.57 -14.44
C HIS A 148 8.47 5.99 -13.59
N ASN A 149 8.49 5.53 -12.34
CA ASN A 149 9.60 5.73 -11.41
C ASN A 149 10.12 4.39 -10.84
N ASP A 150 10.97 4.46 -9.82
CA ASP A 150 11.67 3.32 -9.21
C ASP A 150 10.74 2.32 -8.49
N ARG A 151 9.50 2.72 -8.17
CA ARG A 151 8.53 1.90 -7.45
C ARG A 151 7.12 1.88 -8.04
N LEU A 152 6.84 2.68 -9.06
CA LEU A 152 5.51 2.86 -9.62
C LEU A 152 5.57 3.00 -11.13
N LEU A 153 4.77 2.20 -11.82
CA LEU A 153 4.41 2.35 -13.22
C LEU A 153 2.91 2.53 -13.31
N ARG A 154 2.47 3.56 -14.04
CA ARG A 154 1.06 3.86 -14.28
C ARG A 154 0.85 4.19 -15.76
N PHE A 155 -0.12 3.54 -16.38
CA PHE A 155 -0.41 3.72 -17.80
C PHE A 155 -1.88 3.45 -18.09
N ASP A 156 -2.37 3.98 -19.21
CA ASP A 156 -3.69 3.70 -19.73
C ASP A 156 -3.60 2.76 -20.95
N LEU A 157 -4.45 1.76 -21.00
CA LEU A 157 -4.56 0.84 -22.14
C LEU A 157 -6.01 0.41 -22.32
N LEU A 158 -6.55 0.57 -23.53
CA LEU A 158 -7.95 0.24 -23.88
C LEU A 158 -8.98 0.89 -22.94
N GLY A 159 -8.72 2.13 -22.50
CA GLY A 159 -9.58 2.88 -21.59
C GLY A 159 -9.54 2.40 -20.13
N LEU A 160 -8.63 1.49 -19.79
CA LEU A 160 -8.42 1.02 -18.43
C LEU A 160 -7.10 1.55 -17.88
N ARG A 161 -7.16 2.02 -16.63
CA ARG A 161 -6.00 2.47 -15.87
C ARG A 161 -5.28 1.27 -15.27
N TRP A 162 -4.00 1.15 -15.56
CA TRP A 162 -3.11 0.16 -14.96
C TRP A 162 -2.17 0.82 -13.96
N THR A 163 -1.96 0.15 -12.83
CA THR A 163 -0.95 0.54 -11.85
C THR A 163 -0.14 -0.68 -11.43
N PHE A 164 1.18 -0.61 -11.57
CA PHE A 164 2.13 -1.58 -11.09
C PHE A 164 2.98 -0.91 -10.00
N LYS A 165 2.80 -1.34 -8.75
CA LYS A 165 3.37 -0.67 -7.57
C LYS A 165 4.18 -1.63 -6.74
N ARG A 166 5.43 -1.28 -6.44
CA ARG A 166 6.27 -1.97 -5.47
C ARG A 166 5.86 -1.58 -4.05
N ASN A 167 5.51 -2.57 -3.23
CA ASN A 167 5.30 -2.45 -1.80
C ASN A 167 6.24 -3.44 -1.10
N ASP A 168 7.35 -2.93 -0.56
CA ASP A 168 8.47 -3.73 -0.02
C ASP A 168 9.04 -4.72 -1.07
N SER A 169 8.81 -6.01 -0.87
CA SER A 169 9.25 -7.11 -1.74
C SER A 169 8.18 -7.55 -2.74
N MET A 170 6.93 -7.12 -2.58
CA MET A 170 5.80 -7.45 -3.45
C MET A 170 5.56 -6.36 -4.49
N PHE A 171 5.00 -6.76 -5.62
CA PHE A 171 4.51 -5.88 -6.67
C PHE A 171 3.00 -6.06 -6.80
N ASP A 172 2.25 -5.06 -6.36
CA ASP A 172 0.80 -5.00 -6.47
C ASP A 172 0.42 -4.45 -7.84
N ILE A 173 -0.53 -5.12 -8.49
CA ILE A 173 -0.96 -4.80 -9.85
C ILE A 173 -2.45 -4.54 -9.81
N TYR A 174 -2.82 -3.33 -10.22
CA TYR A 174 -4.19 -2.84 -10.24
C TYR A 174 -4.66 -2.56 -11.66
N VAL A 175 -5.93 -2.83 -11.93
CA VAL A 175 -6.64 -2.49 -13.16
C VAL A 175 -7.95 -1.81 -12.77
N GLY A 176 -8.03 -0.49 -12.94
CA GLY A 176 -9.08 0.31 -12.31
C GLY A 176 -9.04 0.17 -10.79
N ASP A 177 -10.18 -0.17 -10.19
CA ASP A 177 -10.31 -0.40 -8.73
C ASP A 177 -9.97 -1.84 -8.31
N ASP A 178 -9.76 -2.74 -9.27
CA ASP A 178 -9.46 -4.14 -9.01
C ASP A 178 -7.96 -4.34 -8.78
N SER A 179 -7.62 -5.28 -7.89
CA SER A 179 -6.24 -5.66 -7.57
C SER A 179 -6.00 -7.13 -7.95
N PRO A 180 -5.97 -7.48 -9.25
CA PRO A 180 -5.95 -8.87 -9.70
C PRO A 180 -4.71 -9.66 -9.25
N ALA A 181 -3.60 -8.99 -8.93
CA ALA A 181 -2.38 -9.68 -8.56
C ALA A 181 -1.49 -8.91 -7.57
N SER A 182 -0.83 -9.65 -6.69
CA SER A 182 0.31 -9.21 -5.89
C SER A 182 1.41 -10.27 -6.01
N ILE A 183 2.55 -9.92 -6.59
CA ILE A 183 3.55 -10.90 -7.04
C ILE A 183 4.96 -10.51 -6.61
N ARG A 184 5.75 -11.50 -6.19
CA ARG A 184 7.20 -11.41 -6.08
C ARG A 184 7.87 -12.68 -6.62
N PRO A 185 9.11 -12.60 -7.14
CA PRO A 185 9.93 -11.39 -7.33
C PRO A 185 9.57 -10.60 -8.61
N LEU A 186 10.24 -9.47 -8.82
CA LEU A 186 10.05 -8.60 -9.99
C LEU A 186 10.01 -9.36 -11.33
N PRO A 187 10.94 -10.28 -11.66
CA PRO A 187 10.88 -10.98 -12.94
C PRO A 187 9.62 -11.82 -13.14
N LEU A 188 9.00 -12.31 -12.06
CA LEU A 188 7.71 -13.01 -12.14
C LEU A 188 6.55 -12.03 -12.32
N ALA A 189 6.59 -10.90 -11.61
CA ALA A 189 5.60 -9.85 -11.70
C ALA A 189 5.55 -9.21 -13.10
N GLU A 190 6.70 -8.96 -13.73
CA GLU A 190 6.78 -8.41 -15.10
C GLU A 190 6.19 -9.36 -16.15
N ARG A 191 6.50 -10.66 -16.05
CA ARG A 191 5.96 -11.68 -16.96
C ARG A 191 4.45 -11.79 -16.84
N TRP A 192 3.93 -11.76 -15.62
CA TRP A 192 2.50 -11.74 -15.38
C TRP A 192 1.85 -10.46 -15.93
N LEU A 193 2.44 -9.28 -15.63
CA LEU A 193 1.95 -7.99 -16.12
C LEU A 193 1.84 -7.99 -17.64
N LEU A 194 2.93 -8.34 -18.33
CA LEU A 194 2.94 -8.34 -19.79
C LEU A 194 1.92 -9.32 -20.37
N THR A 195 1.78 -10.51 -19.78
CA THR A 195 0.77 -11.49 -20.20
C THR A 195 -0.65 -10.91 -20.05
N ALA A 196 -0.95 -10.28 -18.90
CA ALA A 196 -2.27 -9.73 -18.60
C ALA A 196 -2.62 -8.51 -19.47
N VAL A 197 -1.63 -7.71 -19.86
CA VAL A 197 -1.76 -6.57 -20.79
C VAL A 197 -1.97 -7.08 -22.22
N ALA A 198 -1.17 -8.05 -22.63
CA ALA A 198 -1.22 -8.60 -23.99
C ALA A 198 -2.52 -9.35 -24.29
N THR A 199 -3.04 -10.13 -23.35
CA THR A 199 -4.27 -10.91 -23.51
C THR A 199 -5.51 -10.03 -23.67
N ARG A 200 -5.52 -8.86 -23.03
CA ARG A 200 -6.57 -7.85 -23.23
C ARG A 200 -6.45 -7.12 -24.56
N SER A 201 -5.23 -6.94 -25.05
CA SER A 201 -4.96 -6.33 -26.36
C SER A 201 -5.29 -7.25 -27.53
N THR A 202 -5.19 -8.56 -27.31
CA THR A 202 -5.37 -9.59 -28.33
C THR A 202 -6.31 -10.70 -27.80
N PRO A 203 -7.64 -10.51 -27.86
CA PRO A 203 -8.62 -11.38 -27.19
C PRO A 203 -8.82 -12.77 -27.83
N CYS A 204 -7.96 -13.21 -28.74
CA CYS A 204 -8.11 -14.50 -29.45
C CYS A 204 -7.33 -15.66 -28.82
N TRP A 205 -6.71 -15.49 -27.66
CA TRP A 205 -5.84 -16.50 -27.05
C TRP A 205 -6.50 -17.24 -25.91
N ASP A 206 -6.70 -18.55 -26.09
CA ASP A 206 -7.02 -19.45 -24.99
C ASP A 206 -5.76 -19.77 -24.18
N LEU A 207 -5.52 -18.94 -23.15
CA LEU A 207 -4.38 -19.09 -22.25
C LEU A 207 -4.36 -20.44 -21.53
N PHE A 208 -5.51 -21.05 -21.27
CA PHE A 208 -5.58 -22.34 -20.59
C PHE A 208 -4.96 -23.44 -21.45
N SER A 209 -5.19 -23.39 -22.76
CA SER A 209 -4.60 -24.33 -23.72
C SER A 209 -3.09 -24.14 -23.92
N LEU A 210 -2.55 -22.96 -23.57
CA LEU A 210 -1.12 -22.65 -23.68
C LEU A 210 -0.36 -22.72 -22.34
N ALA A 211 -1.08 -22.95 -21.24
CA ALA A 211 -0.47 -23.18 -19.94
C ALA A 211 0.35 -24.48 -19.95
N PRO A 212 1.46 -24.54 -19.18
CA PRO A 212 2.17 -25.80 -18.99
C PRO A 212 1.23 -26.85 -18.38
N ALA A 213 1.41 -28.11 -18.78
CA ALA A 213 0.59 -29.23 -18.30
C ALA A 213 0.72 -29.46 -16.78
N GLU A 214 1.90 -29.17 -16.22
CA GLU A 214 2.17 -29.26 -14.78
C GLU A 214 2.79 -27.96 -14.27
N SER A 215 2.18 -27.40 -13.22
CA SER A 215 2.71 -26.25 -12.49
C SER A 215 3.80 -26.70 -11.52
N THR A 216 4.90 -25.95 -11.51
CA THR A 216 5.99 -26.07 -10.55
C THR A 216 5.76 -25.28 -9.26
N PHE A 217 4.68 -24.50 -9.18
CA PHE A 217 4.23 -23.82 -7.96
C PHE A 217 3.24 -24.67 -7.17
N GLU A 218 3.33 -24.60 -5.85
CA GLU A 218 2.28 -25.08 -4.95
C GLU A 218 1.11 -24.09 -4.95
N TRP A 219 -0.11 -24.59 -5.20
CA TRP A 219 -1.32 -23.78 -5.22
C TRP A 219 -2.15 -23.95 -3.96
N ARG A 220 -2.62 -22.85 -3.40
CA ARG A 220 -3.51 -22.82 -2.23
C ARG A 220 -4.65 -21.86 -2.46
N ALA A 221 -5.88 -22.29 -2.15
CA ALA A 221 -7.00 -21.37 -2.07
C ALA A 221 -6.81 -20.44 -0.86
N MET A 222 -7.00 -19.14 -1.07
CA MET A 222 -7.02 -18.16 0.01
C MET A 222 -8.43 -18.03 0.58
N SER A 223 -8.55 -17.48 1.79
CA SER A 223 -9.85 -17.27 2.42
C SER A 223 -10.79 -16.47 1.51
N PRO A 224 -12.03 -16.95 1.30
CA PRO A 224 -12.99 -16.26 0.46
C PRO A 224 -13.32 -14.89 1.07
N THR A 225 -13.39 -13.87 0.23
CA THR A 225 -13.88 -12.54 0.61
C THR A 225 -15.27 -12.38 0.03
N LEU A 226 -16.26 -12.09 0.88
CA LEU A 226 -17.66 -11.99 0.45
C LEU A 226 -17.81 -10.95 -0.67
N GLY A 227 -18.45 -11.35 -1.78
CA GLY A 227 -18.69 -10.47 -2.92
C GLY A 227 -17.47 -10.24 -3.82
N ARG A 228 -16.37 -10.99 -3.64
CA ARG A 228 -15.19 -10.94 -4.51
C ARG A 228 -14.91 -12.29 -5.20
N PRO A 229 -14.21 -12.28 -6.34
CA PRO A 229 -13.72 -13.50 -6.98
C PRO A 229 -12.88 -14.38 -6.06
N ALA A 230 -12.75 -15.66 -6.41
CA ALA A 230 -11.88 -16.59 -5.70
C ALA A 230 -10.42 -16.10 -5.73
N ARG A 231 -9.72 -16.28 -4.61
CA ARG A 231 -8.31 -15.88 -4.47
C ARG A 231 -7.42 -17.10 -4.31
N TRP A 232 -6.27 -17.05 -4.96
CA TRP A 232 -5.31 -18.14 -5.02
C TRP A 232 -3.92 -17.64 -4.66
N GLU A 233 -3.18 -18.42 -3.88
CA GLU A 233 -1.74 -18.25 -3.67
C GLU A 233 -0.99 -19.33 -4.44
N ALA A 234 -0.02 -18.92 -5.26
CA ALA A 234 0.99 -19.78 -5.86
C ALA A 234 2.34 -19.52 -5.18
N ARG A 235 3.01 -20.55 -4.67
CA ARG A 235 4.29 -20.45 -3.97
C ARG A 235 5.34 -21.40 -4.52
N LYS A 236 6.58 -20.90 -4.67
CA LYS A 236 7.77 -21.70 -4.98
C LYS A 236 9.01 -21.00 -4.44
N ASP A 237 9.71 -21.64 -3.51
CA ASP A 237 10.85 -21.03 -2.81
C ASP A 237 10.50 -19.64 -2.24
N TYR A 238 11.18 -18.58 -2.70
CA TYR A 238 10.91 -17.19 -2.33
C TYR A 238 9.86 -16.49 -3.21
N ALA A 239 9.46 -17.12 -4.32
CA ALA A 239 8.45 -16.58 -5.22
C ALA A 239 7.04 -16.84 -4.68
N VAL A 240 6.22 -15.79 -4.69
CA VAL A 240 4.84 -15.81 -4.21
C VAL A 240 4.00 -14.98 -5.17
N ALA A 241 2.86 -15.51 -5.60
CA ALA A 241 1.84 -14.77 -6.33
C ALA A 241 0.49 -14.98 -5.66
N GLN A 242 -0.17 -13.87 -5.30
CA GLN A 242 -1.54 -13.85 -4.83
C GLN A 242 -2.40 -13.30 -5.96
N LEU A 243 -3.37 -14.08 -6.41
CA LEU A 243 -4.13 -13.84 -7.64
C LEU A 243 -5.63 -13.85 -7.33
N GLU A 244 -6.38 -12.95 -7.94
CA GLU A 244 -7.83 -12.82 -7.78
C GLU A 244 -8.54 -13.10 -9.11
N GLY A 245 -9.39 -14.14 -9.12
CA GLY A 245 -10.14 -14.59 -10.30
C GLY A 245 -9.36 -15.52 -11.24
N ASP A 246 -10.11 -16.21 -12.10
CA ASP A 246 -9.57 -17.24 -13.00
C ASP A 246 -8.68 -16.65 -14.10
N ASP A 247 -8.98 -15.43 -14.57
CA ASP A 247 -8.16 -14.73 -15.58
C ASP A 247 -6.74 -14.43 -15.05
N ALA A 248 -6.63 -14.03 -13.77
CA ALA A 248 -5.35 -13.77 -13.14
C ALA A 248 -4.53 -15.06 -12.99
N VAL A 249 -5.18 -16.17 -12.65
CA VAL A 249 -4.59 -17.51 -12.58
C VAL A 249 -4.14 -17.97 -13.97
N ALA A 250 -4.95 -17.76 -15.01
CA ALA A 250 -4.62 -18.13 -16.38
C ALA A 250 -3.39 -17.37 -16.90
N CYS A 251 -3.33 -16.06 -16.66
CA CYS A 251 -2.15 -15.24 -16.98
C CYS A 251 -0.89 -15.74 -16.26
N PHE A 252 -1.02 -16.12 -14.98
CA PHE A 252 0.10 -16.66 -14.22
C PHE A 252 0.59 -17.99 -14.77
N ARG A 253 -0.32 -18.93 -15.03
CA ARG A 253 0.04 -20.23 -15.59
C ARG A 253 0.69 -20.10 -16.96
N PHE A 254 0.21 -19.18 -17.81
CA PHE A 254 0.89 -18.89 -19.07
C PHE A 254 2.30 -18.31 -18.83
N ALA A 255 2.45 -17.34 -17.94
CA ALA A 255 3.75 -16.74 -17.62
C ALA A 255 4.73 -17.73 -16.96
N GLU A 256 4.22 -18.79 -16.34
CA GLU A 256 5.02 -19.80 -15.66
C GLU A 256 5.98 -20.50 -16.64
N GLY A 257 7.25 -20.59 -16.25
CA GLY A 257 8.30 -21.24 -17.05
C GLY A 257 8.74 -20.48 -18.30
N ARG A 258 8.06 -19.38 -18.67
CA ARG A 258 8.43 -18.55 -19.81
C ARG A 258 9.38 -17.42 -19.42
N THR A 259 10.26 -17.01 -20.33
CA THR A 259 10.99 -15.74 -20.21
C THR A 259 10.10 -14.58 -20.67
N LEU A 260 10.52 -13.34 -20.36
CA LEU A 260 9.81 -12.17 -20.84
C LEU A 260 9.83 -12.10 -22.37
N GLU A 261 10.96 -12.45 -22.99
CA GLU A 261 11.12 -12.51 -24.44
C GLU A 261 10.17 -13.52 -25.09
N GLN A 262 9.98 -14.71 -24.50
CA GLN A 262 9.03 -15.70 -25.01
C GLN A 262 7.58 -15.20 -24.96
N ILE A 263 7.23 -14.39 -23.96
CA ILE A 263 5.91 -13.76 -23.87
C ILE A 263 5.77 -12.67 -24.93
N ILE A 264 6.81 -11.85 -25.14
CA ILE A 264 6.84 -10.83 -26.19
C ILE A 264 6.68 -11.50 -27.56
N ASP A 265 7.41 -12.57 -27.83
CA ASP A 265 7.34 -13.28 -29.11
C ASP A 265 5.92 -13.84 -29.34
N ALA A 266 5.30 -14.42 -28.30
CA ALA A 266 3.95 -14.98 -28.38
C ALA A 266 2.86 -13.93 -28.67
N PHE A 267 3.00 -12.68 -28.20
CA PHE A 267 1.93 -11.67 -28.30
C PHE A 267 2.21 -10.50 -29.22
N VAL A 268 3.48 -10.14 -29.42
CA VAL A 268 3.89 -8.93 -30.16
C VAL A 268 4.42 -9.29 -31.54
N ARG A 269 5.00 -10.48 -31.73
CA ARG A 269 5.59 -10.89 -33.01
C ARG A 269 4.71 -11.81 -33.87
N GLY A 270 3.65 -12.37 -33.30
CA GLY A 270 2.64 -13.14 -34.04
C GLY A 270 3.20 -14.38 -34.75
N GLU A 271 3.37 -15.47 -34.00
CA GLU A 271 3.27 -16.83 -34.55
C GLU A 271 1.91 -17.42 -34.21
#